data_AF-A0A235J2J9-F1
#
_entry.id   AF-A0A235J2J9-F1
#
_cell.length_a   1.000
_cell.length_b   1.000
_cell.length_c   1.000
_cell.angle_alpha   90.00
_cell.angle_beta   90.00
_cell.angle_gamma   90.00
#
_symmetry.space_group_name_H-M   'P 1'
#
loop_
_entity.id
_entity.type
_entity.pdbx_description
1 polymer ?
#
loop_
_entity_poly.entity_id
_entity_poly.type
_entity_poly.pdbx_seq_one_letter_code
_entity_poly.pdbx_strand_id
1 'polypeptide(L)'
;MSETPFEESHNSDDELLAEYHFDYKKAKPNRFAAQSRRKQLLKVVVLDEDVAQVFTTPESVNKVLRALIESMPQVTDGDTA
;
A
#
# COMPACT_ATOMS: atom_id res chain seq x y z
N MET A 1 -9.15 -3.00 -40.19
CA MET A 1 -8.67 -2.15 -39.09
C MET A 1 -8.89 -0.72 -39.53
N SER A 2 -9.86 -0.03 -38.94
CA SER A 2 -10.11 1.38 -39.17
C SER A 2 -10.05 2.06 -37.80
N GLU A 3 -8.97 2.80 -37.58
CA GLU A 3 -8.80 3.64 -36.39
C GLU A 3 -9.87 4.73 -36.39
N THR A 4 -10.62 4.82 -35.29
CA THR A 4 -11.55 5.93 -35.04
C THR A 4 -10.78 7.05 -34.34
N PRO A 5 -10.81 8.30 -34.84
CA PRO A 5 -10.14 9.41 -34.17
C PRO A 5 -10.84 9.68 -32.82
N PHE A 6 -10.07 9.73 -31.74
CA PHE A 6 -10.57 10.23 -30.47
C PHE A 6 -10.58 11.75 -30.55
N GLU A 7 -11.72 12.34 -30.90
CA GLU A 7 -11.92 13.76 -30.72
C GLU A 7 -12.03 14.04 -29.23
N GLU A 8 -11.05 14.77 -28.70
CA GLU A 8 -11.03 15.28 -27.35
C GLU A 8 -12.07 16.41 -27.24
N SER A 9 -13.34 16.02 -27.09
CA SER A 9 -14.41 16.96 -26.81
C SER A 9 -14.25 17.48 -25.38
N HIS A 10 -13.57 18.61 -25.22
CA HIS A 10 -13.68 19.43 -24.03
C HIS A 10 -15.10 20.03 -23.98
N ASN A 11 -16.08 19.21 -23.60
CA ASN A 11 -17.39 19.70 -23.20
C ASN A 11 -17.24 20.42 -21.88
N SER A 12 -17.31 21.75 -21.92
CA SER A 12 -17.56 22.59 -20.75
C SER A 12 -18.95 22.35 -20.12
N ASP A 13 -19.77 21.49 -20.74
CA ASP A 13 -21.10 21.09 -20.31
C ASP A 13 -21.12 19.74 -19.56
N ASP A 14 -19.96 19.25 -19.10
CA ASP A 14 -19.86 18.05 -18.24
C ASP A 14 -20.19 18.36 -16.77
N GLU A 15 -21.03 19.38 -16.55
CA GLU A 15 -21.52 19.79 -15.24
C GLU A 15 -22.73 18.95 -14.86
N LEU A 16 -22.55 18.07 -13.88
CA LEU A 16 -23.64 17.30 -13.29
C LEU A 16 -24.77 18.25 -12.82
N LEU A 17 -26.03 17.89 -13.10
CA LEU A 17 -27.18 18.66 -12.64
C LEU A 17 -27.14 18.84 -11.10
N ALA A 18 -27.76 19.92 -10.62
CA ALA A 18 -27.76 20.26 -9.20
C ALA A 18 -28.26 19.11 -8.30
N GLU A 19 -29.18 18.26 -8.79
CA GLU A 19 -29.68 17.13 -8.01
C GLU A 19 -28.64 16.02 -7.75
N TYR A 20 -27.56 15.97 -8.54
CA TYR A 20 -26.48 15.00 -8.38
C TYR A 20 -25.38 15.46 -7.41
N HIS A 21 -25.55 16.64 -6.79
CA HIS A 21 -24.66 17.14 -5.72
C HIS A 21 -25.04 16.51 -4.38
N PHE A 22 -24.72 15.23 -4.20
CA PHE A 22 -25.01 14.52 -2.97
C PHE A 22 -24.08 14.92 -1.81
N ASP A 23 -24.65 15.05 -0.61
CA ASP A 23 -23.87 15.21 0.63
C ASP A 23 -23.30 13.86 1.06
N TYR A 24 -22.12 13.53 0.54
CA TYR A 24 -21.42 12.27 0.84
C TYR A 24 -21.04 12.10 2.32
N LYS A 25 -21.14 13.14 3.16
CA LYS A 25 -20.95 13.02 4.61
C LYS A 25 -22.11 12.28 5.27
N LYS A 26 -23.30 12.31 4.66
CA LYS A 26 -24.49 11.56 5.10
C LYS A 26 -24.57 10.17 4.46
N ALA A 27 -23.71 9.88 3.49
CA ALA A 27 -23.67 8.58 2.85
C ALA A 27 -23.20 7.50 3.82
N LYS A 28 -23.65 6.27 3.58
CA LYS A 28 -23.23 5.12 4.37
C LYS A 28 -21.72 4.91 4.18
N PRO A 29 -20.94 4.74 5.27
CA PRO A 29 -19.50 4.53 5.16
C PRO A 29 -19.18 3.31 4.30
N ASN A 30 -18.22 3.46 3.40
CA ASN A 30 -17.82 2.39 2.48
C ASN A 30 -17.27 1.18 3.27
N ARG A 31 -17.94 0.03 3.17
CA ARG A 31 -17.57 -1.22 3.86
C ARG A 31 -16.18 -1.73 3.46
N PHE A 32 -15.72 -1.40 2.26
CA PHE A 32 -14.40 -1.78 1.74
C PHE A 32 -13.29 -0.82 2.18
N ALA A 33 -13.62 0.44 2.47
CA ALA A 33 -12.63 1.39 2.99
C ALA A 33 -12.10 0.98 4.37
N ALA A 34 -12.92 0.30 5.17
CA ALA A 34 -12.49 -0.32 6.42
C ALA A 34 -11.54 -1.50 6.19
N GLN A 35 -11.70 -2.27 5.11
CA GLN A 35 -10.82 -3.39 4.79
C GLN A 35 -9.43 -2.91 4.40
N SER A 36 -9.30 -1.79 3.69
CA SER A 36 -7.99 -1.19 3.39
C SER A 36 -7.27 -0.69 4.65
N ARG A 37 -8.01 -0.15 5.64
CA ARG A 37 -7.44 0.24 6.94
C ARG A 37 -7.12 -0.95 7.85
N ARG A 38 -7.85 -2.07 7.70
CA ARG A 38 -7.61 -3.33 8.43
C ARG A 38 -6.66 -4.30 7.73
N LYS A 39 -6.26 -4.03 6.48
CA LYS A 39 -4.96 -4.46 5.95
C LYS A 39 -3.90 -3.67 6.73
N GLN A 40 -3.79 -3.98 8.02
CA GLN A 40 -2.66 -3.63 8.84
C GLN A 40 -1.44 -3.98 8.02
N LEU A 41 -0.74 -2.93 7.55
CA LEU A 41 0.60 -2.92 6.98
C LEU A 41 1.10 -4.33 6.64
N LEU A 42 0.56 -4.93 5.57
CA LEU A 42 1.11 -6.16 5.02
C LEU A 42 2.43 -5.76 4.39
N LYS A 43 3.48 -5.66 5.22
CA LYS A 43 4.84 -5.35 4.79
C LYS A 43 5.41 -6.62 4.20
N VAL A 44 5.29 -6.73 2.88
CA VAL A 44 5.86 -7.84 2.11
C VAL A 44 7.33 -7.54 1.88
N VAL A 45 8.19 -8.50 2.21
CA VAL A 45 9.63 -8.46 1.94
C VAL A 45 9.91 -9.59 0.97
N VAL A 46 10.60 -9.26 -0.13
CA VAL A 46 11.07 -10.25 -1.11
C VAL A 46 12.45 -10.73 -0.65
N LEU A 47 12.62 -12.05 -0.58
CA LEU A 47 13.90 -12.69 -0.30
C LEU A 47 14.52 -13.17 -1.61
N ASP A 48 15.84 -13.14 -1.69
CA ASP A 48 16.57 -13.77 -2.78
C ASP A 48 16.49 -15.30 -2.68
N GLU A 49 16.75 -15.98 -3.80
CA GLU A 49 16.54 -17.43 -3.94
C GLU A 49 17.37 -18.25 -2.94
N ASP A 50 18.63 -17.86 -2.73
CA ASP A 50 19.56 -18.50 -1.80
C ASP A 50 19.08 -18.39 -0.34
N VAL A 51 18.55 -17.23 0.04
CA VAL A 51 17.99 -17.00 1.37
C VAL A 51 16.67 -17.75 1.55
N ALA A 52 15.81 -17.75 0.53
CA ALA A 52 14.51 -18.42 0.56
C ALA A 52 14.63 -19.95 0.66
N GLN A 53 15.70 -20.55 0.11
CA GLN A 53 15.99 -21.99 0.26
C GLN A 53 16.27 -22.36 1.73
N VAL A 54 16.92 -21.47 2.48
CA VAL A 54 17.24 -21.70 3.90
C VAL A 54 16.05 -21.39 4.79
N PHE A 55 15.31 -20.32 4.48
CA PHE A 55 14.19 -19.85 5.30
C PHE A 55 12.85 -20.10 4.62
N THR A 56 12.30 -21.29 4.86
CA THR A 56 11.02 -21.74 4.27
C THR A 56 9.78 -21.22 5.00
N THR A 57 9.92 -20.68 6.21
CA THR A 57 8.79 -20.16 7.00
C THR A 57 9.03 -18.73 7.47
N PRO A 58 7.98 -17.89 7.53
CA PRO A 58 8.11 -16.52 8.03
C PRO A 58 8.51 -16.48 9.51
N GLU A 59 8.16 -17.49 10.30
CA GLU A 59 8.58 -17.59 11.71
C GLU A 59 10.10 -17.76 11.83
N SER A 60 10.71 -18.60 10.99
CA SER A 60 12.16 -18.83 10.98
C SER A 60 12.92 -17.55 10.66
N VAL A 61 12.49 -16.81 9.62
CA VAL A 61 13.06 -15.51 9.25
C VAL A 61 12.98 -14.53 10.42
N ASN A 62 11.78 -14.36 11.00
CA ASN A 62 11.57 -13.38 12.06
C ASN A 62 12.37 -13.72 13.33
N LYS A 63 12.55 -15.01 13.66
CA LYS A 63 13.33 -15.42 14.81
C LYS A 63 14.80 -15.03 14.67
N VAL A 64 15.39 -15.26 13.49
CA VAL A 64 16.79 -14.90 13.23
C VAL A 64 16.96 -13.39 13.19
N LEU A 65 16.07 -12.65 12.51
CA LEU A 65 16.14 -11.19 12.47
C LEU A 65 16.05 -10.57 13.88
N ARG A 66 15.20 -11.10 14.76
CA ARG A 66 15.11 -10.63 16.16
C ARG A 66 16.38 -10.93 16.95
N ALA A 67 16.90 -12.15 16.86
CA ALA A 67 18.15 -12.52 17.53
C ALA A 67 19.32 -11.64 17.05
N LEU A 68 19.34 -11.32 15.75
CA LEU A 68 20.34 -10.43 15.18
C LEU A 68 20.22 -9.01 15.75
N ILE A 69 19.01 -8.45 15.82
CA ILE A 69 18.75 -7.13 16.43
C ILE A 69 19.19 -7.10 17.90
N GLU A 70 18.97 -8.17 18.67
CA GLU A 70 19.40 -8.28 20.07
C GLU A 70 20.93 -8.37 20.20
N SER A 71 21.60 -9.02 19.25
CA SER A 71 23.06 -9.21 19.25
C SER A 71 23.84 -8.03 18.67
N MET A 72 23.20 -7.20 17.84
CA MET A 72 23.84 -6.05 17.23
C MET A 72 24.04 -4.96 18.28
N PRO A 73 25.21 -4.30 18.29
CA PRO A 73 25.39 -3.11 19.13
C PRO A 73 24.33 -2.10 18.71
N GLN A 74 23.56 -1.61 19.69
CA GLN A 74 22.63 -0.52 19.45
C GLN A 74 23.46 0.63 18.89
N VAL A 75 23.24 0.99 17.63
CA VAL A 75 23.78 2.21 17.07
C VAL A 75 23.11 3.32 17.85
N THR A 76 23.76 3.74 18.94
CA THR A 76 23.40 4.97 19.62
C THR A 76 23.69 6.06 18.61
N ASP A 77 22.63 6.67 18.08
CA ASP A 77 22.72 7.88 17.27
C ASP A 77 23.68 8.85 17.96
N GLY A 78 24.90 8.92 17.45
CA GLY A 78 26.04 9.43 18.18
C GLY A 78 27.24 9.61 17.27
N ASP A 79 26.99 10.08 16.04
CA ASP A 79 28.00 10.80 15.26
C ASP A 79 27.30 11.69 14.23
N THR A 80 26.78 12.83 14.69
CA THR A 80 26.64 14.01 13.85
C THR A 80 27.63 15.02 14.43
N ALA A 81 28.83 15.02 13.86
CA ALA A 81 29.85 16.05 13.99
C ALA A 81 30.18 16.59 12.59
#